data_AF-A0A7J9J8J8-F1
#
_entry.id   AF-A0A7J9J8J8-F1
#
_cell.length_a   1.000
_cell.length_b   1.000
_cell.length_c   1.000
_cell.angle_alpha   90.00
_cell.angle_beta   90.00
_cell.angle_gamma   90.00
#
_symmetry.space_group_name_H-M   'P 1'
#
loop_
_entity.id
_entity.type
_entity.pdbx_description
1 polymer ?
#
loop_
_entity_poly.entity_id
_entity_poly.type
_entity_poly.pdbx_seq_one_letter_code
_entity_poly.pdbx_strand_id
1 'polypeptide(L)'
;GTLEINCSKDIKIQGVIGPCTSLEKKGPNVADTVIGEGNTTAWKMCGLDKSSCFTVLFDVSSTDKSNAPGVANPQLYLQFLTSYQDPEGKTMLRVTTVTRQWVDSAVSSEELIQGFDQETAAVVMARITSLKMEMEEGFDATRWLDRNLIRLCSKFGNYRKDDPSSFTLNPCFSLFPQFMFNLRRSQFVQVFNNSPDETAYFRMLLNRENITNAAVMIQPSLISYSFNSLPQPALLDVASISADRILLLDSYFSIVIFHGMTIAQWRNMGYQNQPEHQAFAQLLQAPQDDAQMIIRERFPVPRLVVCDQHGSQVGSELNNAESHEPNLQEKWGVMIARFLLAKLNPSATYNNANEMAAGSDVIFTDDVSLQVFFEHLQRLAVQS
;
A
#
# COMPACT_ATOMS: atom_id res chain seq x y z
N GLY A 1 -1.32 -3.69 -28.01
CA GLY A 1 -1.78 -4.99 -27.53
C GLY A 1 -3.29 -5.01 -27.37
N THR A 2 -3.89 -6.19 -27.38
CA THR A 2 -5.30 -6.46 -27.13
C THR A 2 -5.40 -7.55 -26.08
N LEU A 3 -6.19 -7.32 -25.03
CA LEU A 3 -6.51 -8.29 -23.99
C LEU A 3 -7.94 -8.75 -24.23
N GLU A 4 -8.14 -10.04 -24.38
CA GLU A 4 -9.45 -10.67 -24.41
C GLU A 4 -9.57 -11.64 -23.23
N ILE A 5 -10.73 -11.63 -22.58
CA ILE A 5 -10.99 -12.47 -21.41
C ILE A 5 -12.19 -13.37 -21.68
N ASN A 6 -11.97 -14.66 -21.51
CA ASN A 6 -13.00 -15.70 -21.56
C ASN A 6 -13.17 -16.28 -20.15
N CYS A 7 -14.40 -16.57 -19.76
CA CYS A 7 -14.71 -17.15 -18.46
C CYS A 7 -15.85 -18.17 -18.57
N SER A 8 -15.97 -19.04 -17.56
CA SER A 8 -17.13 -19.91 -17.37
C SER A 8 -18.44 -19.12 -17.41
N LYS A 9 -19.55 -19.78 -17.82
CA LYS A 9 -20.86 -19.14 -18.04
C LYS A 9 -21.41 -18.41 -16.81
N ASP A 10 -21.11 -18.94 -15.62
CA ASP A 10 -21.55 -18.44 -14.31
C ASP A 10 -20.75 -17.24 -13.80
N ILE A 11 -19.75 -16.80 -14.58
CA ILE A 11 -18.92 -15.64 -14.28
C ILE A 11 -19.17 -14.59 -15.35
N LYS A 12 -19.41 -13.36 -14.91
CA LYS A 12 -19.50 -12.18 -15.76
C LYS A 12 -18.35 -11.22 -15.45
N ILE A 13 -17.95 -10.43 -16.43
CA ILE A 13 -16.86 -9.47 -16.32
C ILE A 13 -17.47 -8.08 -16.16
N GLN A 14 -17.20 -7.44 -15.01
CA GLN A 14 -17.67 -6.10 -14.69
C GLN A 14 -16.85 -5.03 -15.41
N GLY A 15 -15.54 -5.27 -15.51
CA GLY A 15 -14.62 -4.38 -16.21
C GLY A 15 -13.19 -4.53 -15.71
N VAL A 16 -12.34 -3.62 -16.19
CA VAL A 16 -10.91 -3.57 -15.86
C VAL A 16 -10.55 -2.20 -15.31
N ILE A 17 -9.77 -2.17 -14.24
CA ILE A 17 -9.07 -0.97 -13.77
C ILE A 17 -7.59 -1.11 -14.16
N GLY A 18 -7.10 -0.17 -14.96
CA GLY A 18 -5.72 -0.14 -15.46
C GLY A 18 -5.60 0.63 -16.78
N PRO A 19 -4.39 0.77 -17.33
CA PRO A 19 -4.12 1.56 -18.53
C PRO A 19 -4.60 0.87 -19.82
N CYS A 20 -5.91 0.84 -20.03
CA CYS A 20 -6.55 0.23 -21.19
C CYS A 20 -7.80 1.00 -21.61
N THR A 21 -8.34 0.66 -22.78
CA THR A 21 -9.60 1.19 -23.28
C THR A 21 -10.47 0.05 -23.78
N SER A 22 -11.77 0.12 -23.50
CA SER A 22 -12.74 -0.85 -24.01
C SER A 22 -12.71 -0.98 -25.54
N LEU A 23 -12.81 -2.21 -26.04
CA LEU A 23 -13.10 -2.50 -27.45
C LEU A 23 -14.59 -2.77 -27.71
N GLU A 24 -15.44 -2.55 -26.70
CA GLU A 24 -16.90 -2.68 -26.77
C GLU A 24 -17.39 -4.04 -27.30
N LYS A 25 -16.59 -5.10 -27.11
CA LYS A 25 -16.92 -6.46 -27.51
C LYS A 25 -18.03 -6.99 -26.61
N LYS A 26 -19.26 -6.95 -27.12
CA LYS A 26 -20.43 -7.49 -26.44
C LYS A 26 -20.41 -9.01 -26.40
N GLY A 27 -21.05 -9.59 -25.39
CA GLY A 27 -21.16 -11.03 -25.27
C GLY A 27 -21.87 -11.45 -23.98
N PRO A 28 -22.18 -12.75 -23.85
CA PRO A 28 -22.89 -13.29 -22.70
C PRO A 28 -22.09 -13.20 -21.39
N ASN A 29 -20.78 -12.95 -21.46
CA ASN A 29 -19.90 -12.84 -20.31
C ASN A 29 -19.70 -11.39 -19.82
N VAL A 30 -20.37 -10.41 -20.42
CA VAL A 30 -20.37 -9.02 -19.92
C VAL A 30 -21.36 -8.90 -18.77
N ALA A 31 -20.96 -8.29 -17.65
CA ALA A 31 -21.85 -8.08 -16.50
C ALA A 31 -22.73 -6.83 -16.68
N ASP A 32 -23.89 -6.81 -16.03
CA ASP A 32 -24.77 -5.63 -16.00
C ASP A 32 -24.21 -4.52 -15.09
N THR A 33 -23.49 -4.90 -14.03
CA THR A 33 -22.80 -3.96 -13.14
C THR A 33 -21.40 -3.68 -13.68
N VAL A 34 -21.09 -2.41 -13.90
CA VAL A 34 -19.82 -1.96 -14.51
C VAL A 34 -18.92 -1.32 -13.46
N ILE A 35 -17.65 -1.73 -13.43
CA ILE A 35 -16.60 -1.09 -12.64
C ILE A 35 -15.35 -0.92 -13.50
N GLY A 36 -14.84 0.31 -13.59
CA GLY A 36 -13.73 0.67 -14.46
C GLY A 36 -14.13 0.66 -15.93
N GLU A 37 -13.19 0.28 -16.80
CA GLU A 37 -13.42 0.09 -18.23
C GLU A 37 -14.22 -1.21 -18.45
N GLY A 38 -15.54 -1.12 -18.49
CA GLY A 38 -16.42 -2.28 -18.62
C GLY A 38 -17.18 -2.38 -19.94
N ASN A 39 -18.36 -3.01 -19.87
CA ASN A 39 -19.27 -3.20 -21.03
C ASN A 39 -18.63 -3.94 -22.22
N THR A 40 -17.61 -4.76 -21.96
CA THR A 40 -16.80 -5.48 -22.96
C THR A 40 -16.16 -6.73 -22.36
N THR A 41 -15.72 -7.65 -23.21
CA THR A 41 -14.79 -8.74 -22.85
C THR A 41 -13.41 -8.58 -23.46
N ALA A 42 -13.17 -7.45 -24.15
CA ALA A 42 -11.90 -7.14 -24.79
C ALA A 42 -11.49 -5.67 -24.62
N TRP A 43 -10.19 -5.45 -24.46
CA TRP A 43 -9.58 -4.14 -24.23
C TRP A 43 -8.35 -3.94 -25.11
N LYS A 44 -8.13 -2.69 -25.53
CA LYS A 44 -6.91 -2.25 -26.19
C LYS A 44 -5.95 -1.67 -25.16
N MET A 45 -4.67 -2.03 -25.26
CA MET A 45 -3.57 -1.45 -24.50
C MET A 45 -2.52 -0.94 -25.48
N CYS A 46 -2.33 0.36 -25.58
CA CYS A 46 -1.41 0.95 -26.58
C CYS A 46 0.06 0.74 -26.21
N GLY A 47 0.37 0.72 -24.90
CA GLY A 47 1.68 0.36 -24.37
C GLY A 47 1.50 -0.63 -23.23
N LEU A 48 2.38 -1.63 -23.17
CA LEU A 48 2.48 -2.56 -22.07
C LEU A 48 3.94 -2.97 -21.92
N ASP A 49 4.33 -3.30 -20.71
CA ASP A 49 5.63 -3.84 -20.35
C ASP A 49 5.47 -5.03 -19.40
N LYS A 50 6.57 -5.50 -18.82
CA LYS A 50 6.58 -6.65 -17.92
C LYS A 50 5.96 -6.36 -16.55
N SER A 51 5.87 -5.09 -16.14
CA SER A 51 5.30 -4.69 -14.84
C SER A 51 3.83 -4.25 -14.93
N SER A 52 3.31 -4.02 -16.14
CA SER A 52 1.94 -3.62 -16.41
C SER A 52 0.94 -4.62 -15.80
N CYS A 53 0.19 -4.15 -14.81
CA CYS A 53 -0.82 -4.91 -14.08
C CYS A 53 -2.21 -4.33 -14.35
N PHE A 54 -3.21 -5.20 -14.43
CA PHE A 54 -4.61 -4.84 -14.64
C PHE A 54 -5.46 -5.53 -13.58
N THR A 55 -6.37 -4.80 -12.95
CA THR A 55 -7.36 -5.37 -12.04
C THR A 55 -8.61 -5.71 -12.83
N VAL A 56 -8.89 -7.00 -12.99
CA VAL A 56 -10.13 -7.48 -13.63
C VAL A 56 -11.14 -7.80 -12.55
N LEU A 57 -12.32 -7.22 -12.65
CA LEU A 57 -13.42 -7.40 -11.70
C LEU A 57 -14.47 -8.31 -12.31
N PHE A 58 -14.88 -9.31 -11.52
CA PHE A 58 -15.82 -10.32 -11.93
C PHE A 58 -17.05 -10.29 -11.03
N ASP A 59 -18.20 -10.62 -11.62
CA ASP A 59 -19.44 -10.88 -10.91
C ASP A 59 -19.78 -12.37 -11.04
N VAL A 60 -20.29 -12.96 -9.95
CA VAL A 60 -20.68 -14.37 -9.92
C VAL A 60 -22.19 -14.42 -10.05
N SER A 61 -22.68 -14.82 -11.24
CA SER A 61 -24.12 -14.95 -11.47
C SER A 61 -24.63 -16.22 -10.80
N SER A 62 -25.46 -16.07 -9.77
CA SER A 62 -26.09 -17.18 -9.05
C SER A 62 -27.29 -17.81 -9.78
N THR A 63 -27.59 -17.35 -11.00
CA THR A 63 -28.87 -17.57 -11.68
C THR A 63 -29.11 -18.98 -12.24
N ASP A 64 -28.12 -19.88 -12.24
CA ASP A 64 -28.30 -21.28 -12.69
C ASP A 64 -28.19 -22.32 -11.54
N LYS A 65 -28.64 -21.98 -10.33
CA LYS A 65 -28.95 -22.99 -9.27
C LYS A 65 -30.17 -23.87 -9.60
N SER A 66 -30.65 -23.87 -10.83
CA SER A 66 -31.77 -24.71 -11.32
C SER A 66 -31.31 -26.04 -11.93
N ASN A 67 -30.03 -26.41 -11.83
CA ASN A 67 -29.58 -27.70 -12.33
C ASN A 67 -29.64 -28.78 -11.24
N ALA A 68 -30.40 -29.83 -11.57
CA ALA A 68 -30.59 -31.08 -10.85
C ALA A 68 -29.28 -31.67 -10.30
N PRO A 69 -29.34 -32.52 -9.25
CA PRO A 69 -28.16 -33.19 -8.69
C PRO A 69 -27.55 -34.13 -9.74
N GLY A 70 -26.55 -33.62 -10.47
CA GLY A 70 -25.88 -34.34 -11.54
C GLY A 70 -25.00 -33.44 -12.40
N VAL A 71 -23.75 -33.25 -11.98
CA VAL A 71 -22.62 -32.74 -12.80
C VAL A 71 -22.64 -31.24 -13.13
N ALA A 72 -22.77 -30.37 -12.13
CA ALA A 72 -22.17 -29.04 -12.25
C ALA A 72 -20.64 -29.22 -12.22
N ASN A 73 -19.93 -28.67 -13.22
CA ASN A 73 -18.47 -28.68 -13.19
C ASN A 73 -18.02 -27.97 -11.90
N PRO A 74 -17.31 -28.64 -10.98
CA PRO A 74 -16.89 -28.00 -9.74
C PRO A 74 -15.85 -26.90 -9.99
N GLN A 75 -15.29 -26.82 -11.20
CA GLN A 75 -14.28 -25.84 -11.57
C GLN A 75 -14.86 -24.66 -12.37
N LEU A 76 -14.39 -23.47 -12.02
CA LEU A 76 -14.47 -22.29 -12.86
C LEU A 76 -13.16 -22.11 -13.63
N TYR A 77 -13.26 -21.56 -14.83
CA TYR A 77 -12.11 -21.24 -15.68
C TYR A 77 -12.14 -19.77 -16.06
N LEU A 78 -10.97 -19.15 -16.01
CA LEU A 78 -10.69 -17.81 -16.52
C LEU A 78 -9.53 -17.94 -17.51
N GLN A 79 -9.68 -17.40 -18.70
CA GLN A 79 -8.64 -17.41 -19.72
C GLN A 79 -8.40 -15.99 -20.21
N PHE A 80 -7.15 -15.58 -20.16
CA PHE A 80 -6.66 -14.26 -20.57
C PHE A 80 -5.83 -14.44 -21.82
N LEU A 81 -6.19 -13.75 -22.90
CA LEU A 81 -5.52 -13.78 -24.18
C LEU A 81 -4.97 -12.39 -24.49
N THR A 82 -3.66 -12.21 -24.37
CA THR A 82 -3.00 -10.94 -24.66
C THR A 82 -2.25 -11.05 -25.99
N SER A 83 -2.81 -10.45 -27.04
CA SER A 83 -2.14 -10.29 -28.33
C SER A 83 -1.33 -8.99 -28.34
N TYR A 84 -0.05 -9.01 -28.70
CA TYR A 84 0.78 -7.80 -28.74
C TYR A 84 1.89 -7.94 -29.77
N GLN A 85 2.57 -6.83 -30.05
CA GLN A 85 3.78 -6.81 -30.86
C GLN A 85 4.98 -6.67 -29.92
N ASP A 86 5.97 -7.54 -30.06
CA ASP A 86 7.22 -7.40 -29.32
C ASP A 86 8.10 -6.27 -29.91
N PRO A 87 9.19 -5.86 -29.23
CA PRO A 87 10.08 -4.82 -29.74
C PRO A 87 10.69 -5.11 -31.12
N GLU A 88 10.83 -6.39 -31.48
CA GLU A 88 11.32 -6.86 -32.77
C GLU A 88 10.26 -6.83 -33.88
N GLY A 89 9.03 -6.45 -33.54
CA GLY A 89 7.92 -6.29 -34.49
C GLY A 89 7.12 -7.56 -34.73
N LYS A 90 7.40 -8.66 -34.03
CA LYS A 90 6.70 -9.94 -34.15
C LYS A 90 5.38 -9.92 -33.37
N THR A 91 4.34 -10.45 -34.00
CA THR A 91 3.05 -10.66 -33.33
C THR A 91 3.14 -11.84 -32.38
N MET A 92 2.83 -11.58 -31.12
CA MET A 92 2.85 -12.53 -30.02
C MET A 92 1.45 -12.70 -29.44
N LEU A 93 1.14 -13.91 -29.00
CA LEU A 93 -0.07 -14.21 -28.21
C LEU A 93 0.37 -14.87 -26.91
N ARG A 94 0.08 -14.20 -25.79
CA ARG A 94 0.23 -14.77 -24.45
C ARG A 94 -1.14 -15.27 -23.99
N VAL A 95 -1.21 -16.55 -23.62
CA VAL A 95 -2.43 -17.15 -23.07
C VAL A 95 -2.16 -17.60 -21.64
N THR A 96 -2.99 -17.15 -20.70
CA THR A 96 -2.96 -17.58 -19.30
C THR A 96 -4.34 -18.15 -18.97
N THR A 97 -4.40 -19.40 -18.51
CA THR A 97 -5.64 -20.02 -18.03
C THR A 97 -5.52 -20.30 -16.54
N VAL A 98 -6.48 -19.81 -15.76
CA VAL A 98 -6.59 -20.02 -14.31
C VAL A 98 -7.85 -20.82 -14.03
N THR A 99 -7.76 -21.79 -13.12
CA THR A 99 -8.91 -22.56 -12.63
C THR A 99 -9.03 -22.45 -11.11
N ARG A 100 -10.26 -22.45 -10.59
CA ARG A 100 -10.58 -22.51 -9.17
C ARG A 100 -11.80 -23.40 -8.96
N GLN A 101 -11.99 -23.91 -7.74
CA GLN A 101 -13.17 -24.68 -7.39
C GLN A 101 -14.26 -23.76 -6.82
N TRP A 102 -15.51 -24.06 -7.15
CA TRP A 102 -16.66 -23.45 -6.49
C TRP A 102 -16.77 -23.98 -5.06
N VAL A 103 -17.02 -23.08 -4.13
CA VAL A 103 -17.23 -23.41 -2.71
C VAL A 103 -18.66 -23.04 -2.35
N ASP A 104 -19.41 -24.01 -1.79
CA ASP A 104 -20.68 -23.71 -1.18
C ASP A 104 -20.45 -23.15 0.23
N SER A 105 -20.71 -21.86 0.40
CA SER A 105 -20.57 -21.16 1.69
C SER A 105 -21.45 -21.74 2.80
N ALA A 106 -22.51 -22.49 2.47
CA ALA A 106 -23.33 -23.19 3.45
C ALA A 106 -22.64 -24.43 4.03
N VAL A 107 -21.62 -24.96 3.34
CA VAL A 107 -20.93 -26.22 3.70
C VAL A 107 -19.56 -25.95 4.30
N SER A 108 -18.78 -25.00 3.76
CA SER A 108 -17.45 -24.67 4.28
C SER A 108 -17.12 -23.19 4.09
N SER A 109 -17.18 -22.42 5.18
CA SER A 109 -16.67 -21.04 5.22
C SER A 109 -15.15 -20.98 5.29
N GLU A 110 -14.49 -22.04 5.74
CA GLU A 110 -13.04 -22.09 5.95
C GLU A 110 -12.26 -22.04 4.63
N GLU A 111 -12.72 -22.74 3.59
CA GLU A 111 -12.09 -22.68 2.27
C GLU A 111 -12.15 -21.27 1.65
N LEU A 112 -13.23 -20.53 1.91
CA LEU A 112 -13.35 -19.12 1.49
C LEU A 112 -12.39 -18.22 2.26
N ILE A 113 -12.21 -18.46 3.57
CA ILE A 113 -11.26 -17.74 4.42
C ILE A 113 -9.84 -17.95 3.92
N GLN A 114 -9.47 -19.20 3.61
CA GLN A 114 -8.13 -19.53 3.10
C GLN A 114 -7.87 -19.00 1.69
N GLY A 115 -8.93 -18.80 0.89
CA GLY A 115 -8.84 -18.18 -0.42
C GLY A 115 -8.69 -16.66 -0.42
N PHE A 116 -8.78 -16.00 0.75
CA PHE A 116 -8.67 -14.56 0.85
C PHE A 116 -7.21 -14.10 0.84
N ASP A 117 -6.85 -13.33 -0.19
CA ASP A 117 -5.56 -12.64 -0.29
C ASP A 117 -5.72 -11.19 0.16
N GLN A 118 -5.27 -10.90 1.38
CA GLN A 118 -5.39 -9.58 1.99
C GLN A 118 -4.55 -8.49 1.30
N GLU A 119 -3.40 -8.81 0.70
CA GLU A 119 -2.59 -7.81 0.00
C GLU A 119 -3.26 -7.43 -1.33
N THR A 120 -3.67 -8.44 -2.10
CA THR A 120 -4.42 -8.22 -3.34
C THR A 120 -5.72 -7.48 -3.05
N ALA A 121 -6.47 -7.87 -2.02
CA ALA A 121 -7.70 -7.18 -1.62
C ALA A 121 -7.44 -5.71 -1.26
N ALA A 122 -6.37 -5.41 -0.52
CA ALA A 122 -6.02 -4.04 -0.15
C ALA A 122 -5.71 -3.17 -1.37
N VAL A 123 -4.91 -3.70 -2.31
CA VAL A 123 -4.59 -3.01 -3.57
C VAL A 123 -5.83 -2.80 -4.44
N VAL A 124 -6.68 -3.81 -4.57
CA VAL A 124 -7.94 -3.70 -5.33
C VAL A 124 -8.88 -2.67 -4.70
N MET A 125 -9.00 -2.65 -3.37
CA MET A 125 -9.77 -1.63 -2.64
C MET A 125 -9.20 -0.22 -2.84
N ALA A 126 -7.88 -0.06 -2.89
CA ALA A 126 -7.23 1.22 -3.19
C ALA A 126 -7.57 1.70 -4.62
N ARG A 127 -7.50 0.79 -5.61
CA ARG A 127 -7.84 1.09 -7.01
C ARG A 127 -9.31 1.47 -7.19
N ILE A 128 -10.22 0.73 -6.57
CA ILE A 128 -11.65 1.03 -6.60
C ILE A 128 -11.95 2.37 -5.91
N THR A 129 -11.35 2.61 -4.73
CA THR A 129 -11.49 3.89 -4.03
C THR A 129 -11.01 5.05 -4.90
N SER A 130 -9.83 4.92 -5.52
CA SER A 130 -9.28 5.92 -6.42
C SER A 130 -10.21 6.21 -7.59
N LEU A 131 -10.76 5.17 -8.23
CA LEU A 131 -11.70 5.31 -9.34
C LEU A 131 -12.99 6.03 -8.89
N LYS A 132 -13.57 5.63 -7.75
CA LYS A 132 -14.79 6.26 -7.22
C LYS A 132 -14.56 7.72 -6.88
N MET A 133 -13.40 8.07 -6.30
CA MET A 133 -13.04 9.46 -6.04
C MET A 133 -12.87 10.31 -7.32
N GLU A 134 -12.56 9.69 -8.45
CA GLU A 134 -12.43 10.37 -9.74
C GLU A 134 -13.79 10.51 -10.45
N MET A 135 -14.66 9.51 -10.32
CA MET A 135 -15.92 9.43 -11.07
C MET A 135 -17.14 9.98 -10.30
N GLU A 136 -17.13 9.92 -8.97
CA GLU A 136 -18.27 10.28 -8.12
C GLU A 136 -18.00 11.59 -7.36
N GLU A 137 -18.73 12.64 -7.70
CA GLU A 137 -18.66 13.93 -7.01
C GLU A 137 -19.14 13.80 -5.55
N GLY A 138 -18.36 14.34 -4.60
CA GLY A 138 -18.69 14.29 -3.17
C GLY A 138 -18.51 12.91 -2.52
N PHE A 139 -17.85 11.97 -3.18
CA PHE A 139 -17.60 10.64 -2.63
C PHE A 139 -16.69 10.66 -1.39
N ASP A 140 -17.26 10.27 -0.24
CA ASP A 140 -16.54 10.11 1.02
C ASP A 140 -15.81 8.76 1.07
N ALA A 141 -14.59 8.77 0.53
CA ALA A 141 -13.72 7.61 0.45
C ALA A 141 -13.41 6.99 1.81
N THR A 142 -13.11 7.81 2.82
CA THR A 142 -12.77 7.35 4.18
C THR A 142 -13.93 6.59 4.79
N ARG A 143 -15.14 7.18 4.78
CA ARG A 143 -16.33 6.51 5.31
C ARG A 143 -16.68 5.27 4.52
N TRP A 144 -16.50 5.27 3.21
CA TRP A 144 -16.74 4.09 2.37
C TRP A 144 -15.79 2.95 2.71
N LEU A 145 -14.49 3.22 2.86
CA LEU A 145 -13.50 2.24 3.31
C LEU A 145 -13.85 1.69 4.71
N ASP A 146 -14.10 2.58 5.67
CA ASP A 146 -14.40 2.21 7.07
C ASP A 146 -15.65 1.31 7.13
N ARG A 147 -16.72 1.63 6.38
CA ARG A 147 -17.94 0.79 6.32
C ARG A 147 -17.71 -0.58 5.71
N ASN A 148 -16.89 -0.69 4.66
CA ASN A 148 -16.58 -1.99 4.05
C ASN A 148 -15.69 -2.84 4.97
N LEU A 149 -14.73 -2.21 5.66
CA LEU A 149 -13.90 -2.89 6.63
C LEU A 149 -14.71 -3.42 7.81
N ILE A 150 -15.62 -2.61 8.39
CA ILE A 150 -16.51 -3.05 9.48
C ILE A 150 -17.33 -4.26 9.04
N ARG A 151 -17.95 -4.22 7.84
CA ARG A 151 -18.72 -5.36 7.32
C ARG A 151 -17.90 -6.62 7.17
N LEU A 152 -16.66 -6.50 6.69
CA LEU A 152 -15.74 -7.63 6.56
C LEU A 152 -15.38 -8.20 7.94
N CYS A 153 -15.02 -7.34 8.90
CA CYS A 153 -14.69 -7.74 10.26
C CYS A 153 -15.87 -8.34 11.02
N SER A 154 -17.10 -7.82 10.86
CA SER A 154 -18.30 -8.42 11.44
C SER A 154 -18.63 -9.77 10.83
N LYS A 155 -18.38 -9.95 9.52
CA LYS A 155 -18.69 -11.20 8.83
C LYS A 155 -17.68 -12.32 9.09
N PHE A 156 -16.40 -11.98 9.17
CA PHE A 156 -15.31 -12.97 9.23
C PHE A 156 -14.51 -12.94 10.54
N GLY A 157 -14.83 -12.03 11.46
CA GLY A 157 -14.24 -11.98 12.80
C GLY A 157 -14.92 -12.95 13.76
N ASN A 158 -14.14 -13.45 14.72
CA ASN A 158 -14.65 -14.23 15.83
C ASN A 158 -14.80 -13.32 17.05
N TYR A 159 -16.00 -13.25 17.60
CA TYR A 159 -16.30 -12.40 18.76
C TYR A 159 -17.56 -12.86 19.49
N ARG A 160 -17.69 -12.41 20.72
CA ARG A 160 -18.95 -12.40 21.47
C ARG A 160 -19.63 -11.07 21.23
N LYS A 161 -20.95 -11.11 21.01
CA LYS A 161 -21.75 -9.91 20.76
C LYS A 161 -21.59 -8.91 21.91
N ASP A 162 -21.42 -7.64 21.56
CA ASP A 162 -21.27 -6.53 22.51
C ASP A 162 -20.03 -6.61 23.43
N ASP A 163 -19.06 -7.51 23.15
CA ASP A 163 -17.80 -7.64 23.88
C ASP A 163 -16.59 -7.41 22.95
N PRO A 164 -16.09 -6.17 22.83
CA PRO A 164 -14.97 -5.82 21.95
C PRO A 164 -13.68 -6.56 22.28
N SER A 165 -13.47 -6.93 23.55
CA SER A 165 -12.23 -7.58 24.01
C SER A 165 -12.09 -9.02 23.49
N SER A 166 -13.20 -9.62 23.08
CA SER A 166 -13.25 -10.97 22.51
C SER A 166 -12.91 -11.03 21.02
N PHE A 167 -12.80 -9.87 20.35
CA PHE A 167 -12.65 -9.81 18.91
C PHE A 167 -11.29 -10.32 18.45
N THR A 168 -11.31 -11.28 17.53
CA THR A 168 -10.11 -11.83 16.87
C THR A 168 -10.36 -12.04 15.39
N LEU A 169 -9.29 -11.94 14.59
CA LEU A 169 -9.31 -12.21 13.15
C LEU A 169 -8.44 -13.40 12.80
N ASN A 170 -8.87 -14.18 11.82
CA ASN A 170 -8.04 -15.21 11.21
C ASN A 170 -6.77 -14.57 10.60
N PRO A 171 -5.59 -15.22 10.65
CA PRO A 171 -4.35 -14.71 10.04
C PRO A 171 -4.47 -14.29 8.57
N CYS A 172 -5.38 -14.91 7.79
CA CYS A 172 -5.64 -14.52 6.40
C CYS A 172 -6.20 -13.09 6.27
N PHE A 173 -6.79 -12.54 7.34
CA PHE A 173 -7.40 -11.20 7.37
C PHE A 173 -6.66 -10.22 8.31
N SER A 174 -5.70 -10.67 9.11
CA SER A 174 -5.19 -9.88 10.24
C SER A 174 -4.45 -8.60 9.84
N LEU A 175 -3.84 -8.55 8.65
CA LEU A 175 -3.15 -7.37 8.12
C LEU A 175 -4.09 -6.44 7.35
N PHE A 176 -5.24 -6.95 6.87
CA PHE A 176 -6.17 -6.15 6.07
C PHE A 176 -6.65 -4.86 6.76
N PRO A 177 -7.03 -4.85 8.06
CA PRO A 177 -7.35 -3.61 8.76
C PRO A 177 -6.17 -2.62 8.80
N GLN A 178 -4.94 -3.10 8.94
CA GLN A 178 -3.74 -2.25 8.94
C GLN A 178 -3.53 -1.61 7.56
N PHE A 179 -3.73 -2.37 6.48
CA PHE A 179 -3.72 -1.80 5.13
C PHE A 179 -4.79 -0.72 4.95
N MET A 180 -6.01 -0.94 5.44
CA MET A 180 -7.09 0.06 5.35
C MET A 180 -6.79 1.32 6.17
N PHE A 181 -6.18 1.16 7.35
CA PHE A 181 -5.69 2.27 8.16
C PHE A 181 -4.64 3.11 7.42
N ASN A 182 -3.70 2.46 6.73
CA ASN A 182 -2.68 3.19 5.97
C ASN A 182 -3.27 3.80 4.69
N LEU A 183 -4.14 3.07 3.98
CA LEU A 183 -4.81 3.55 2.77
C LEU A 183 -5.62 4.83 3.02
N ARG A 184 -6.46 4.86 4.06
CA ARG A 184 -7.33 6.02 4.34
C ARG A 184 -6.56 7.30 4.70
N ARG A 185 -5.30 7.17 5.15
CA ARG A 185 -4.37 8.28 5.44
C ARG A 185 -3.38 8.55 4.30
N SER A 186 -3.34 7.68 3.30
CA SER A 186 -2.41 7.81 2.17
C SER A 186 -2.79 8.98 1.27
N GLN A 187 -1.82 9.42 0.46
CA GLN A 187 -2.01 10.45 -0.56
C GLN A 187 -2.98 10.06 -1.69
N PHE A 188 -3.40 8.79 -1.75
CA PHE A 188 -4.45 8.36 -2.68
C PHE A 188 -5.84 8.83 -2.24
N VAL A 189 -6.05 8.96 -0.92
CA VAL A 189 -7.33 9.34 -0.29
C VAL A 189 -7.25 10.77 0.27
N GLN A 190 -6.23 11.07 1.07
CA GLN A 190 -5.98 12.40 1.62
C GLN A 190 -5.19 13.24 0.61
N VAL A 191 -5.90 13.84 -0.34
CA VAL A 191 -5.28 14.64 -1.43
C VAL A 191 -4.90 16.06 -0.98
N PHE A 192 -5.30 16.49 0.22
CA PHE A 192 -4.86 17.76 0.79
C PHE A 192 -3.33 17.79 0.91
N ASN A 193 -2.72 18.96 0.67
CA ASN A 193 -1.27 19.17 0.52
C ASN A 193 -0.61 18.52 -0.72
N ASN A 194 -1.37 17.92 -1.64
CA ASN A 194 -0.87 17.54 -2.96
C ASN A 194 -1.49 18.42 -4.04
N SER A 195 -0.73 18.72 -5.09
CA SER A 195 -1.32 19.29 -6.30
C SER A 195 -2.22 18.27 -7.02
N PRO A 196 -3.17 18.73 -7.86
CA PRO A 196 -3.97 17.83 -8.69
C PRO A 196 -3.09 16.91 -9.57
N ASP A 197 -2.00 17.45 -10.12
CA ASP A 197 -1.06 16.71 -10.98
C ASP A 197 -0.29 15.62 -10.20
N GLU A 198 0.17 15.91 -8.98
CA GLU A 198 0.79 14.89 -8.11
C GLU A 198 -0.20 13.78 -7.75
N THR A 199 -1.44 14.14 -7.44
CA THR A 199 -2.50 13.18 -7.15
C THR A 199 -2.77 12.28 -8.36
N ALA A 200 -2.88 12.85 -9.56
CA ALA A 200 -3.05 12.11 -10.80
C ALA A 200 -1.85 11.17 -11.06
N TYR A 201 -0.62 11.66 -10.86
CA TYR A 201 0.61 10.88 -11.00
C TYR A 201 0.63 9.65 -10.06
N PHE A 202 0.30 9.84 -8.78
CA PHE A 202 0.25 8.74 -7.82
C PHE A 202 -0.81 7.70 -8.20
N ARG A 203 -2.03 8.15 -8.54
CA ARG A 203 -3.14 7.26 -8.91
C ARG A 203 -2.86 6.50 -10.22
N MET A 204 -2.23 7.16 -11.20
CA MET A 204 -1.79 6.52 -12.44
C MET A 204 -0.85 5.34 -12.15
N LEU A 205 0.13 5.52 -11.26
CA LEU A 205 1.08 4.46 -10.90
C LEU A 205 0.40 3.35 -10.09
N LEU A 206 -0.47 3.68 -9.13
CA LEU A 206 -1.27 2.70 -8.38
C LEU A 206 -2.08 1.77 -9.32
N ASN A 207 -2.62 2.32 -10.41
CA ASN A 207 -3.44 1.59 -11.37
C ASN A 207 -2.62 0.75 -12.39
N ARG A 208 -1.31 0.94 -12.46
CA ARG A 208 -0.43 0.21 -13.40
C ARG A 208 0.48 -0.80 -12.71
N GLU A 209 0.90 -0.55 -11.48
CA GLU A 209 1.92 -1.36 -10.81
C GLU A 209 1.44 -2.73 -10.34
N ASN A 210 2.36 -3.67 -10.13
CA ASN A 210 2.00 -4.98 -9.59
C ASN A 210 1.55 -4.91 -8.12
N ILE A 211 1.03 -6.02 -7.58
CA ILE A 211 0.49 -6.08 -6.21
C ILE A 211 1.56 -5.73 -5.17
N THR A 212 2.77 -6.29 -5.29
CA THR A 212 3.87 -6.04 -4.35
C THR A 212 4.24 -4.55 -4.27
N ASN A 213 4.43 -3.91 -5.43
CA ASN A 213 4.75 -2.49 -5.51
C ASN A 213 3.60 -1.60 -5.00
N ALA A 214 2.36 -1.92 -5.38
CA ALA A 214 1.19 -1.18 -4.93
C ALA A 214 0.93 -1.34 -3.42
N ALA A 215 1.22 -2.52 -2.84
CA ALA A 215 1.15 -2.73 -1.41
C ALA A 215 2.13 -1.83 -0.65
N VAL A 216 3.37 -1.68 -1.15
CA VAL A 216 4.37 -0.74 -0.58
C VAL A 216 3.92 0.71 -0.71
N MET A 217 3.22 1.09 -1.79
CA MET A 217 2.65 2.44 -1.90
C MET A 217 1.59 2.72 -0.82
N ILE A 218 0.80 1.71 -0.45
CA ILE A 218 -0.27 1.82 0.56
C ILE A 218 0.33 1.78 1.96
N GLN A 219 1.18 0.80 2.23
CA GLN A 219 1.85 0.56 3.50
C GLN A 219 3.36 0.51 3.26
N PRO A 220 4.06 1.66 3.42
CA PRO A 220 5.50 1.73 3.29
C PRO A 220 6.23 0.72 4.19
N SER A 221 7.34 0.18 3.71
CA SER A 221 8.21 -0.69 4.51
C SER A 221 9.27 0.13 5.25
N LEU A 222 9.60 -0.29 6.47
CA LEU A 222 10.64 0.33 7.29
C LEU A 222 11.64 -0.75 7.72
N ILE A 223 12.92 -0.54 7.45
CA ILE A 223 14.01 -1.43 7.88
C ILE A 223 14.88 -0.68 8.88
N SER A 224 15.24 -1.33 9.99
CA SER A 224 16.13 -0.78 10.99
C SER A 224 17.52 -1.41 10.92
N TYR A 225 18.54 -0.56 10.99
CA TYR A 225 19.96 -0.90 11.03
C TYR A 225 20.53 -0.43 12.36
N SER A 226 21.25 -1.32 13.05
CA SER A 226 21.92 -1.03 14.32
C SER A 226 23.21 -1.83 14.42
N PHE A 227 24.08 -1.49 15.39
CA PHE A 227 25.29 -2.27 15.64
C PHE A 227 25.01 -3.67 16.18
N ASN A 228 23.89 -3.84 16.89
CA ASN A 228 23.62 -5.03 17.69
C ASN A 228 22.75 -6.06 16.96
N SER A 229 22.32 -5.77 15.74
CA SER A 229 21.46 -6.64 14.95
C SER A 229 21.72 -6.49 13.46
N LEU A 230 21.46 -7.56 12.71
CA LEU A 230 21.33 -7.46 11.26
C LEU A 230 20.13 -6.56 10.88
N PRO A 231 20.09 -6.03 9.65
CA PRO A 231 18.95 -5.26 9.15
C PRO A 231 17.66 -6.08 9.32
N GLN A 232 16.64 -5.47 9.92
CA GLN A 232 15.38 -6.14 10.23
C GLN A 232 14.18 -5.23 9.99
N PRO A 233 13.01 -5.78 9.59
CA PRO A 233 11.78 -5.01 9.51
C PRO A 233 11.43 -4.35 10.83
N ALA A 234 11.04 -3.08 10.77
CA ALA A 234 10.53 -2.30 11.89
C ALA A 234 9.07 -1.94 11.66
N LEU A 235 8.33 -1.70 12.74
CA LEU A 235 6.95 -1.21 12.64
C LEU A 235 6.98 0.20 12.04
N LEU A 236 6.01 0.50 11.16
CA LEU A 236 5.81 1.83 10.61
C LEU A 236 5.18 2.76 11.68
N ASP A 237 5.94 3.02 12.73
CA ASP A 237 5.51 3.67 13.96
C ASP A 237 6.61 4.61 14.46
N VAL A 238 6.23 5.72 15.08
CA VAL A 238 7.17 6.66 15.71
C VAL A 238 8.01 6.01 16.79
N ALA A 239 7.49 4.98 17.48
CA ALA A 239 8.23 4.18 18.45
C ALA A 239 9.44 3.42 17.84
N SER A 240 9.49 3.25 16.51
CA SER A 240 10.65 2.67 15.83
C SER A 240 11.83 3.64 15.69
N ILE A 241 11.62 4.95 15.93
CA ILE A 241 12.69 5.93 15.88
C ILE A 241 13.54 5.83 17.15
N SER A 242 14.86 5.76 16.97
CA SER A 242 15.81 5.73 18.06
C SER A 242 17.11 6.44 17.68
N ALA A 243 17.78 7.03 18.67
CA ALA A 243 18.97 7.85 18.45
C ALA A 243 20.18 7.05 17.91
N ASP A 244 20.25 5.76 18.21
CA ASP A 244 21.37 4.86 17.91
C ASP A 244 21.12 3.95 16.69
N ARG A 245 20.08 4.23 15.89
CA ARG A 245 19.70 3.41 14.72
C ARG A 245 19.62 4.23 13.46
N ILE A 246 19.72 3.55 12.32
CA ILE A 246 19.38 4.09 11.00
C ILE A 246 18.10 3.40 10.54
N LEU A 247 17.19 4.15 9.93
CA LEU A 247 15.97 3.62 9.33
C LEU A 247 16.01 3.83 7.81
N LEU A 248 15.65 2.80 7.05
CA LEU A 248 15.38 2.87 5.62
C LEU A 248 13.88 2.73 5.41
N LEU A 249 13.21 3.83 5.07
CA LEU A 249 11.81 3.83 4.66
C LEU A 249 11.74 3.71 3.14
N ASP A 250 10.93 2.78 2.66
CA ASP A 250 10.55 2.69 1.26
C ASP A 250 9.03 2.87 1.13
N SER A 251 8.63 3.96 0.47
CA SER A 251 7.22 4.32 0.22
C SER A 251 6.84 4.24 -1.25
N TYR A 252 7.57 3.44 -2.03
CA TYR A 252 7.52 3.37 -3.47
C TYR A 252 8.03 4.63 -4.18
N PHE A 253 7.41 5.79 -3.96
CA PHE A 253 7.73 7.05 -4.64
C PHE A 253 8.98 7.73 -4.08
N SER A 254 9.28 7.51 -2.81
CA SER A 254 10.48 7.99 -2.16
C SER A 254 11.10 6.93 -1.26
N ILE A 255 12.43 6.99 -1.17
CA ILE A 255 13.24 6.19 -0.26
C ILE A 255 13.89 7.17 0.71
N VAL A 256 13.72 6.95 2.02
CA VAL A 256 14.26 7.82 3.06
C VAL A 256 15.26 7.04 3.90
N ILE A 257 16.51 7.50 3.94
CA ILE A 257 17.50 7.06 4.91
C ILE A 257 17.51 8.07 6.05
N PHE A 258 17.07 7.63 7.23
CA PHE A 258 16.94 8.45 8.41
C PHE A 258 17.95 8.02 9.47
N HIS A 259 18.84 8.93 9.86
CA HIS A 259 19.84 8.67 10.89
C HIS A 259 19.34 9.15 12.25
N GLY A 260 19.36 8.27 13.25
CA GLY A 260 19.17 8.66 14.64
C GLY A 260 20.20 9.70 15.09
N MET A 261 19.86 10.50 16.10
CA MET A 261 20.66 11.63 16.57
C MET A 261 22.12 11.26 16.87
N THR A 262 22.36 10.16 17.59
CA THR A 262 23.71 9.68 17.94
C THR A 262 24.48 9.27 16.69
N ILE A 263 23.83 8.56 15.77
CA ILE A 263 24.44 8.15 14.50
C ILE A 263 24.84 9.38 13.66
N ALA A 264 23.95 10.37 13.56
CA ALA A 264 24.22 11.61 12.83
C ALA A 264 25.40 12.38 13.46
N GLN A 265 25.46 12.47 14.78
CA GLN A 265 26.58 13.09 15.49
C GLN A 265 27.92 12.40 15.19
N TRP A 266 27.99 11.07 15.29
CA TRP A 266 29.21 10.31 14.98
C TRP A 266 29.62 10.45 13.51
N ARG A 267 28.66 10.48 12.59
CA ARG A 267 28.91 10.70 11.15
C ARG A 267 29.52 12.07 10.91
N ASN A 268 28.99 13.11 11.56
CA ASN A 268 29.46 14.49 11.42
C ASN A 268 30.84 14.71 12.06
N MET A 269 31.17 13.96 13.12
CA MET A 269 32.53 13.93 13.71
C MET A 269 33.55 13.16 12.86
N GLY A 270 33.11 12.49 11.79
CA GLY A 270 34.00 11.79 10.86
C GLY A 270 34.55 10.47 11.39
N TYR A 271 33.88 9.84 12.37
CA TYR A 271 34.32 8.56 12.94
C TYR A 271 34.44 7.46 11.88
N GLN A 272 33.59 7.46 10.86
CA GLN A 272 33.63 6.51 9.74
C GLN A 272 34.95 6.54 8.94
N ASN A 273 35.73 7.62 9.04
CA ASN A 273 37.01 7.74 8.35
C ASN A 273 38.18 7.19 9.18
N GLN A 274 37.95 6.84 10.45
CA GLN A 274 38.97 6.32 11.34
C GLN A 274 39.07 4.80 11.19
N PRO A 275 40.29 4.23 11.11
CA PRO A 275 40.47 2.79 10.92
C PRO A 275 39.89 1.96 12.07
N GLU A 276 39.83 2.52 13.28
CA GLU A 276 39.25 1.89 14.48
C GLU A 276 37.72 1.76 14.43
N HIS A 277 37.06 2.52 13.54
CA HIS A 277 35.59 2.61 13.45
C HIS A 277 35.06 2.08 12.11
N GLN A 278 35.73 1.09 11.52
CA GLN A 278 35.29 0.46 10.27
C GLN A 278 33.85 -0.10 10.34
N ALA A 279 33.45 -0.64 11.49
CA ALA A 279 32.07 -1.12 11.69
C ALA A 279 31.02 0.00 11.55
N PHE A 280 31.35 1.23 11.95
CA PHE A 280 30.46 2.38 11.78
C PHE A 280 30.36 2.80 10.32
N ALA A 281 31.48 2.77 9.58
CA ALA A 281 31.46 3.00 8.14
C ALA A 281 30.56 1.98 7.41
N GLN A 282 30.64 0.69 7.79
CA GLN A 282 29.77 -0.35 7.25
C GLN A 282 28.30 -0.12 7.60
N LEU A 283 28.00 0.30 8.84
CA LEU A 283 26.63 0.62 9.26
C LEU A 283 26.02 1.75 8.44
N LEU A 284 26.78 2.80 8.12
CA LEU A 284 26.32 3.90 7.27
C LEU A 284 26.14 3.48 5.80
N GLN A 285 26.96 2.54 5.32
CA GLN A 285 26.93 2.09 3.92
C GLN A 285 25.79 1.12 3.63
N ALA A 286 25.46 0.21 4.56
CA ALA A 286 24.41 -0.80 4.37
C ALA A 286 23.05 -0.25 3.87
N PRO A 287 22.43 0.76 4.50
CA PRO A 287 21.17 1.33 4.01
C PRO A 287 21.31 2.06 2.67
N GLN A 288 22.51 2.57 2.33
CA GLN A 288 22.77 3.16 1.01
C GLN A 288 22.78 2.09 -0.07
N ASP A 289 23.45 0.97 0.18
CA ASP A 289 23.51 -0.14 -0.77
C ASP A 289 22.11 -0.71 -1.05
N ASP A 290 21.32 -0.94 0.01
CA ASP A 290 19.93 -1.40 -0.11
C ASP A 290 19.05 -0.39 -0.86
N ALA A 291 19.17 0.91 -0.54
CA ALA A 291 18.46 1.96 -1.27
C ALA A 291 18.82 1.97 -2.75
N GLN A 292 20.11 1.82 -3.09
CA GLN A 292 20.56 1.79 -4.49
C GLN A 292 20.04 0.55 -5.23
N MET A 293 19.91 -0.61 -4.57
CA MET A 293 19.28 -1.77 -5.18
C MET A 293 17.82 -1.49 -5.56
N ILE A 294 17.05 -0.91 -4.64
CA ILE A 294 15.65 -0.55 -4.90
C ILE A 294 15.55 0.48 -6.05
N ILE A 295 16.40 1.50 -6.04
CA ILE A 295 16.44 2.56 -7.07
C ILE A 295 16.70 1.99 -8.47
N ARG A 296 17.59 0.99 -8.58
CA ARG A 296 17.97 0.40 -9.87
C ARG A 296 16.85 -0.42 -10.51
N GLU A 297 16.03 -1.08 -9.70
CA GLU A 297 14.97 -1.95 -10.19
C GLU A 297 13.64 -1.21 -10.42
N ARG A 298 13.42 -0.10 -9.70
CA ARG A 298 12.13 0.59 -9.71
C ARG A 298 12.00 1.59 -10.85
N PHE A 299 10.82 1.57 -11.47
CA PHE A 299 10.38 2.61 -12.40
C PHE A 299 9.02 3.17 -11.98
N PRO A 300 8.83 4.50 -11.94
CA PRO A 300 9.86 5.53 -12.12
C PRO A 300 10.87 5.53 -10.96
N VAL A 301 12.02 6.15 -11.20
CA VAL A 301 13.09 6.25 -10.20
C VAL A 301 12.55 6.98 -8.96
N PRO A 302 12.61 6.37 -7.77
CA PRO A 302 12.12 7.00 -6.56
C PRO A 302 13.04 8.13 -6.12
N ARG A 303 12.48 9.13 -5.44
CA ARG A 303 13.27 10.21 -4.84
C ARG A 303 14.02 9.66 -3.62
N LEU A 304 15.35 9.62 -3.69
CA LEU A 304 16.19 9.34 -2.53
C LEU A 304 16.30 10.58 -1.65
N VAL A 305 16.10 10.37 -0.36
CA VAL A 305 16.08 11.41 0.66
C VAL A 305 16.93 10.93 1.83
N VAL A 306 17.87 11.75 2.28
CA VAL A 306 18.73 11.44 3.43
C VAL A 306 18.55 12.53 4.48
N CYS A 307 18.28 12.13 5.72
CA CYS A 307 18.07 13.07 6.81
C CYS A 307 18.44 12.51 8.18
N ASP A 308 18.46 13.42 9.14
CA ASP A 308 18.87 13.15 10.51
C ASP A 308 17.73 13.52 11.47
N GLN A 309 17.64 12.79 12.59
CA GLN A 309 16.76 13.10 13.70
C GLN A 309 17.08 14.50 14.25
N HIS A 310 16.05 15.33 14.42
CA HIS A 310 16.18 16.73 14.82
C HIS A 310 17.03 17.61 13.89
N GLY A 311 17.29 17.19 12.64
CA GLY A 311 18.00 18.03 11.66
C GLY A 311 17.34 19.40 11.42
N SER A 312 16.07 19.55 11.79
CA SER A 312 15.30 20.79 11.79
C SER A 312 15.52 21.72 13.00
N GLN A 313 16.10 21.25 14.11
CA GLN A 313 16.35 22.05 15.33
C GLN A 313 17.80 22.57 15.41
N VAL A 314 18.75 21.83 14.83
CA VAL A 314 20.18 22.19 14.88
C VAL A 314 20.50 23.46 14.06
N GLY A 315 19.74 23.72 12.99
CA GLY A 315 19.87 24.96 12.21
C GLY A 315 19.31 26.21 12.89
N SER A 316 18.48 26.08 13.93
CA SER A 316 17.91 27.23 14.65
C SER A 316 18.67 27.62 15.92
N GLU A 317 19.38 26.70 16.57
CA GLU A 317 20.11 27.00 17.80
C GLU A 317 21.56 27.48 17.56
N LEU A 318 22.15 27.19 16.39
CA LEU A 318 23.47 27.70 16.01
C LEU A 318 23.45 29.10 15.39
N ASN A 319 22.28 29.69 15.13
CA ASN A 319 22.13 31.00 14.46
C ASN A 319 21.92 32.20 15.40
N ASN A 320 22.27 32.06 16.68
CA ASN A 320 22.40 33.22 17.58
C ASN A 320 23.76 33.94 17.47
N ALA A 321 24.61 33.55 16.52
CA ALA A 321 25.81 34.28 16.16
C ALA A 321 25.83 34.58 14.64
N GLU A 322 25.55 35.84 14.33
CA GLU A 322 25.81 36.54 13.06
C GLU A 322 24.94 36.21 11.83
N SER A 323 24.54 37.32 11.19
CA SER A 323 23.66 37.47 10.05
C SER A 323 24.17 36.78 8.78
N HIS A 324 23.71 35.56 8.50
CA HIS A 324 23.74 34.97 7.16
C HIS A 324 22.38 34.35 6.83
N GLU A 325 21.86 34.65 5.63
CA GLU A 325 20.68 33.96 5.10
C GLU A 325 20.94 32.44 5.02
N PRO A 326 20.02 31.59 5.51
CA PRO A 326 20.22 30.15 5.45
C PRO A 326 20.24 29.65 4.01
N ASN A 327 21.24 28.83 3.67
CA ASN A 327 21.39 28.21 2.36
C ASN A 327 20.15 27.36 2.01
N LEU A 328 19.75 27.35 0.73
CA LEU A 328 18.62 26.56 0.23
C LEU A 328 18.64 25.10 0.74
N GLN A 329 19.82 24.48 0.79
CA GLN A 329 20.03 23.10 1.19
C GLN A 329 19.60 22.79 2.65
N GLU A 330 19.73 23.75 3.57
CA GLU A 330 19.24 23.62 4.96
C GLU A 330 17.72 23.74 5.03
N LYS A 331 17.11 24.66 4.27
CA LYS A 331 15.64 24.74 4.13
C LYS A 331 15.04 23.45 3.57
N TRP A 332 15.74 22.77 2.65
CA TRP A 332 15.32 21.47 2.14
C TRP A 332 15.42 20.36 3.20
N GLY A 333 16.45 20.37 4.05
CA GLY A 333 16.62 19.41 5.15
C GLY A 333 15.48 19.44 6.20
N VAL A 334 14.99 20.64 6.53
CA VAL A 334 13.86 20.86 7.48
C VAL A 334 12.54 20.25 6.97
N MET A 335 12.30 20.32 5.66
CA MET A 335 11.09 19.76 5.03
C MET A 335 11.17 18.24 4.86
N ILE A 336 12.38 17.68 4.89
CA ILE A 336 12.67 16.32 4.46
C ILE A 336 12.42 15.27 5.58
N ALA A 337 12.78 15.55 6.84
CA ALA A 337 12.49 14.63 7.96
C ALA A 337 10.97 14.43 8.18
N ARG A 338 10.16 15.42 7.77
CA ARG A 338 8.69 15.33 7.79
C ARG A 338 8.13 14.26 6.85
N PHE A 339 8.86 13.86 5.80
CA PHE A 339 8.40 12.78 4.92
C PHE A 339 8.35 11.43 5.64
N LEU A 340 9.32 11.15 6.52
CA LEU A 340 9.25 9.96 7.37
C LEU A 340 8.08 10.08 8.34
N LEU A 341 8.06 11.15 9.14
CA LEU A 341 7.06 11.33 10.21
C LEU A 341 5.63 11.30 9.70
N ALA A 342 5.34 11.90 8.53
CA ALA A 342 4.01 11.89 7.93
C ALA A 342 3.53 10.50 7.49
N LYS A 343 4.42 9.52 7.36
CA LYS A 343 4.08 8.14 7.00
C LYS A 343 3.97 7.22 8.21
N LEU A 344 4.53 7.60 9.35
CA LEU A 344 4.49 6.78 10.57
C LEU A 344 3.09 6.77 11.21
N ASN A 345 2.82 5.72 11.98
CA ASN A 345 1.71 5.68 12.92
C ASN A 345 2.00 6.65 14.09
N PRO A 346 1.10 7.62 14.37
CA PRO A 346 1.25 8.55 15.50
C PRO A 346 0.81 7.88 16.81
N SER A 347 1.55 6.86 17.26
CA SER A 347 1.34 6.26 18.58
C SER A 347 1.74 7.22 19.72
N ALA A 348 2.70 8.09 19.44
CA ALA A 348 3.14 9.21 20.26
C ALA A 348 2.68 10.55 19.66
N THR A 349 1.80 11.26 20.35
CA THR A 349 1.32 12.60 19.99
C THR A 349 1.45 13.57 21.15
N TYR A 350 1.26 14.87 20.90
CA TYR A 350 1.27 15.88 21.96
C TYR A 350 0.17 15.66 23.01
N ASN A 351 -0.89 14.92 22.69
CA ASN A 351 -1.98 14.61 23.61
C ASN A 351 -1.60 13.56 24.67
N ASN A 352 -0.67 12.66 24.35
CA ASN A 352 -0.21 11.58 25.24
C ASN A 352 1.31 11.62 25.50
N ALA A 353 1.99 12.71 25.15
CA ALA A 353 3.44 12.87 25.31
C ALA A 353 3.91 12.69 26.76
N ASN A 354 3.08 13.06 27.74
CA ASN A 354 3.41 12.91 29.16
C ASN A 354 3.41 11.46 29.66
N GLU A 355 2.81 10.53 28.91
CA GLU A 355 2.74 9.10 29.23
C GLU A 355 3.90 8.32 28.59
N MET A 356 4.70 8.97 27.74
CA MET A 356 5.77 8.33 26.99
C MET A 356 7.11 8.41 27.72
N ALA A 357 8.01 7.49 27.40
CA ALA A 357 9.36 7.51 27.92
C ALA A 357 10.07 8.82 27.51
N ALA A 358 10.83 9.40 28.44
CA ALA A 358 11.60 10.61 28.19
C ALA A 358 12.56 10.41 27.00
N GLY A 359 12.48 11.30 26.00
CA GLY A 359 13.30 11.23 24.78
C GLY A 359 12.68 10.45 23.62
N SER A 360 11.41 10.03 23.71
CA SER A 360 10.65 9.52 22.56
C SER A 360 10.29 10.64 21.58
N ASP A 361 10.33 10.32 20.29
CA ASP A 361 9.83 11.23 19.26
C ASP A 361 8.30 11.33 19.33
N VAL A 362 7.79 12.53 19.10
CA VAL A 362 6.36 12.84 19.15
C VAL A 362 5.92 13.41 17.80
N ILE A 363 4.85 12.87 17.23
CA ILE A 363 4.24 13.40 16.00
C ILE A 363 3.18 14.42 16.37
N PHE A 364 3.32 15.65 15.86
CA PHE A 364 2.33 16.70 16.02
C PHE A 364 1.21 16.56 14.98
N THR A 365 0.22 15.73 15.28
CA THR A 365 -0.97 15.51 14.45
C THR A 365 -2.20 15.21 15.31
N ASP A 366 -3.38 15.54 14.80
CA ASP A 366 -4.69 15.11 15.34
C ASP A 366 -5.13 13.74 14.79
N ASP A 367 -4.32 13.13 13.92
CA ASP A 367 -4.63 11.83 13.34
C ASP A 367 -4.74 10.73 14.41
N VAL A 368 -5.71 9.86 14.21
CA VAL A 368 -5.96 8.71 15.08
C VAL A 368 -4.82 7.69 14.92
N SER A 369 -4.31 7.16 16.04
CA SER A 369 -3.31 6.09 16.04
C SER A 369 -3.93 4.75 15.60
N LEU A 370 -3.08 3.83 15.13
CA LEU A 370 -3.50 2.48 14.73
C LEU A 370 -4.23 1.74 15.86
N GLN A 371 -3.78 1.91 17.11
CA GLN A 371 -4.42 1.31 18.27
C GLN A 371 -5.86 1.81 18.44
N VAL A 372 -6.06 3.13 18.46
CA VAL A 372 -7.40 3.72 18.62
C VAL A 372 -8.30 3.35 17.43
N PHE A 373 -7.75 3.28 16.22
CA PHE A 373 -8.46 2.78 15.04
C PHE A 373 -8.94 1.34 15.23
N PHE A 374 -8.08 0.44 15.71
CA PHE A 374 -8.47 -0.95 16.00
C PHE A 374 -9.51 -1.05 17.11
N GLU A 375 -9.39 -0.27 18.18
CA GLU A 375 -10.39 -0.25 19.26
C GLU A 375 -11.78 0.17 18.74
N HIS A 376 -11.84 1.18 17.87
CA HIS A 376 -13.09 1.60 17.25
C HIS A 376 -13.64 0.54 16.28
N LEU A 377 -12.77 -0.06 15.46
CA LEU A 377 -13.15 -1.13 14.55
C LEU A 377 -13.73 -2.33 15.31
N GLN A 378 -13.08 -2.76 16.39
CA GLN A 378 -13.55 -3.85 17.24
C GLN A 378 -14.92 -3.54 17.84
N ARG A 379 -15.10 -2.35 18.43
CA ARG A 379 -16.39 -1.93 19.00
C ARG A 379 -17.52 -1.97 17.98
N LEU A 380 -17.29 -1.47 16.78
CA LEU A 380 -18.32 -1.45 15.73
C LEU A 380 -18.55 -2.82 15.10
N ALA A 381 -17.51 -3.64 14.99
CA ALA A 381 -17.62 -4.98 14.41
C ALA A 381 -18.51 -5.89 15.26
N VAL A 382 -18.38 -5.85 16.61
CA VAL A 382 -19.14 -6.71 17.53
C VAL A 382 -20.60 -6.26 17.77
N GLN A 383 -20.94 -5.05 17.33
CA GLN A 383 -22.29 -4.47 17.42
C GLN A 383 -23.16 -4.75 16.20
N SER A 384 -22.55 -5.11 15.06
CA SER A 384 -23.21 -5.23 13.76
C SER A 384 -24.03 -6.51 13.59
#